data_AF-A0A3N5M9P9-F1
#
_entry.id   AF-A0A3N5M9P9-F1
#
_cell.length_a   1.000
_cell.length_b   1.000
_cell.length_c   1.000
_cell.angle_alpha   90.00
_cell.angle_beta   90.00
_cell.angle_gamma   90.00
#
_symmetry.space_group_name_H-M   'P 1'
#
loop_
_entity.id
_entity.type
_entity.pdbx_description
1 polymer ?
#
loop_
_entity_poly.entity_id
_entity_poly.type
_entity_poly.pdbx_seq_one_letter_code
_entity_poly.pdbx_strand_id
1 'polypeptide(L)'
;MTTNSLLDRASAVLRSNDTGIFTKPGPHQYPHQWNWDSALIALGLSHFDLPRAQSEIRSLLNGQWLDGMLPSVVYHSIPSDYFPTPQFWQIENSPSAPRVPTTGITQPPLLATVVRLIHTRLPIPEFVQEVYPALLRWHRWLHTARDVDGSGLACILHPWESGTDDSPRWLRLFEAIHPEALPEFQRGDTKYVAAAERPNRAEYERFIYLIDVFRKLRYVPEELMKHSPFLVQDILFNAILCRADEDLRELAVSLGQPTEEIDLWLARMQLNFNYRFWDEGVGLYYDFNVRSGEPIQVNTAATFLPLFAGLPSKTQAQRLVEEHLLDPLEYALHGKVHHWVTTTAQSEPAWEPRRYWRGPVWIIMNWFIIEGLRRYHY
;
A
#
# COMPACT_ATOMS: atom_id res chain seq x y z
N MET A 1 -14.40 24.10 -15.52
CA MET A 1 -14.38 24.29 -14.04
C MET A 1 -13.17 25.15 -13.71
N THR A 2 -13.34 26.20 -12.92
CA THR A 2 -12.18 26.98 -12.43
C THR A 2 -11.44 26.17 -11.36
N THR A 3 -10.12 26.32 -11.24
CA THR A 3 -9.30 25.58 -10.26
C THR A 3 -9.83 25.73 -8.83
N ASN A 4 -10.29 26.94 -8.46
CA ASN A 4 -10.91 27.20 -7.16
C ASN A 4 -12.16 26.33 -6.91
N SER A 5 -13.01 26.14 -7.93
CA SER A 5 -14.21 25.29 -7.80
C SER A 5 -13.90 23.80 -7.58
N LEU A 6 -12.73 23.31 -8.01
CA LEU A 6 -12.32 21.93 -7.78
C LEU A 6 -11.75 21.74 -6.38
N LEU A 7 -10.93 22.68 -5.91
CA LEU A 7 -10.36 22.67 -4.55
C LEU A 7 -11.46 22.75 -3.47
N ASP A 8 -12.47 23.60 -3.68
CA ASP A 8 -13.61 23.72 -2.77
C ASP A 8 -14.40 22.41 -2.69
N ARG A 9 -14.62 21.75 -3.83
CA ARG A 9 -15.31 20.46 -3.89
C ARG A 9 -14.50 19.33 -3.26
N ALA A 10 -13.18 19.28 -3.48
CA ALA A 10 -12.30 18.31 -2.84
C ALA A 10 -12.31 18.47 -1.31
N SER A 11 -12.22 19.71 -0.83
CA SER A 11 -12.31 20.03 0.60
C SER A 11 -13.67 19.63 1.19
N ALA A 12 -14.76 19.84 0.45
CA ALA A 12 -16.10 19.43 0.87
C ALA A 12 -16.23 17.90 1.00
N VAL A 13 -15.62 17.12 0.11
CA VAL A 13 -15.61 15.65 0.19
C VAL A 13 -14.90 15.18 1.47
N LEU A 14 -13.72 15.73 1.77
CA LEU A 14 -12.99 15.38 3.00
C LEU A 14 -13.82 15.72 4.25
N ARG A 15 -14.42 16.91 4.30
CA ARG A 15 -15.29 17.32 5.42
C ARG A 15 -16.54 16.43 5.55
N SER A 16 -17.15 16.00 4.45
CA SER A 16 -18.33 15.12 4.50
C SER A 16 -18.03 13.70 4.98
N ASN A 17 -16.78 13.26 4.82
CA ASN A 17 -16.33 11.94 5.25
C ASN A 17 -15.68 11.95 6.65
N ASP A 18 -15.45 13.13 7.23
CA ASP A 18 -14.86 13.29 8.55
C ASP A 18 -15.85 12.85 9.64
N THR A 19 -15.40 11.97 10.54
CA THR A 19 -16.17 11.50 11.70
C THR A 19 -15.86 12.28 12.98
N GLY A 20 -14.93 13.25 12.92
CA GLY A 20 -14.34 13.96 14.05
C GLY A 20 -13.13 13.25 14.67
N ILE A 21 -12.87 11.98 14.31
CA ILE A 21 -11.73 11.18 14.82
C ILE A 21 -10.84 10.72 13.68
N PHE A 22 -11.45 10.24 12.61
CA PHE A 22 -10.79 9.83 11.37
C PHE A 22 -11.67 10.22 10.18
N THR A 23 -11.16 10.07 8.97
CA THR A 23 -11.91 10.37 7.75
C THR A 23 -12.13 9.08 6.98
N LYS A 24 -13.39 8.79 6.63
CA LYS A 24 -13.73 7.60 5.85
C LYS A 24 -13.14 7.69 4.43
N PRO A 25 -12.48 6.65 3.91
CA PRO A 25 -12.03 6.64 2.51
C PRO A 25 -13.18 6.76 1.49
N GLY A 26 -14.34 6.19 1.84
CA GLY A 26 -15.57 6.29 1.05
C GLY A 26 -16.80 6.42 1.96
N PRO A 27 -17.88 7.06 1.49
CA PRO A 27 -19.02 7.40 2.36
C PRO A 27 -19.74 6.19 2.95
N HIS A 28 -19.76 5.06 2.23
CA HIS A 28 -20.50 3.84 2.58
C HIS A 28 -19.61 2.58 2.63
N GLN A 29 -18.87 2.31 1.55
CA GLN A 29 -18.13 1.05 1.38
C GLN A 29 -16.99 0.85 2.39
N TYR A 30 -16.33 1.94 2.79
CA TYR A 30 -15.15 1.93 3.66
C TYR A 30 -15.41 2.81 4.87
N PRO A 31 -16.14 2.30 5.88
CA PRO A 31 -16.63 3.11 6.97
C PRO A 31 -15.60 3.36 8.07
N HIS A 32 -14.53 2.58 8.14
CA HIS A 32 -13.42 2.68 9.10
C HIS A 32 -12.20 3.48 8.58
N GLN A 33 -11.10 3.48 9.34
CA GLN A 33 -9.87 4.20 9.01
C GLN A 33 -8.86 3.27 8.35
N TRP A 34 -8.48 3.55 7.09
CA TRP A 34 -7.45 2.78 6.37
C TRP A 34 -6.11 3.51 6.38
N ASN A 35 -5.03 2.75 6.47
CA ASN A 35 -3.67 3.26 6.67
C ASN A 35 -3.20 4.22 5.58
N TRP A 36 -3.02 3.72 4.35
CA TRP A 36 -2.49 4.56 3.26
C TRP A 36 -3.50 5.65 2.82
N ASP A 37 -4.81 5.41 2.97
CA ASP A 37 -5.86 6.38 2.72
C ASP A 37 -5.76 7.53 3.73
N SER A 38 -5.64 7.23 5.03
CA SER A 38 -5.48 8.26 6.08
C SER A 38 -4.20 9.08 5.89
N ALA A 39 -3.12 8.49 5.37
CA ALA A 39 -1.93 9.25 5.00
C ALA A 39 -2.27 10.29 3.90
N LEU A 40 -2.91 9.88 2.80
CA LEU A 40 -3.27 10.82 1.72
C LEU A 40 -4.36 11.82 2.11
N ILE A 41 -5.31 11.40 2.94
CA ILE A 41 -6.33 12.28 3.53
C ILE A 41 -5.65 13.34 4.40
N ALA A 42 -4.70 12.96 5.26
CA ALA A 42 -3.95 13.92 6.07
C ALA A 42 -3.17 14.91 5.19
N LEU A 43 -2.56 14.43 4.09
CA LEU A 43 -1.95 15.32 3.10
C LEU A 43 -2.97 16.31 2.53
N GLY A 44 -4.15 15.85 2.10
CA GLY A 44 -5.24 16.70 1.61
C GLY A 44 -5.74 17.72 2.63
N LEU A 45 -6.04 17.26 3.85
CA LEU A 45 -6.48 18.10 4.98
C LEU A 45 -5.45 19.18 5.31
N SER A 46 -4.16 18.86 5.24
CA SER A 46 -3.10 19.82 5.60
C SER A 46 -3.11 21.09 4.75
N HIS A 47 -3.79 21.10 3.59
CA HIS A 47 -3.92 22.29 2.74
C HIS A 47 -4.88 23.34 3.30
N PHE A 48 -5.82 22.97 4.19
CA PHE A 48 -6.83 23.89 4.72
C PHE A 48 -7.15 23.71 6.22
N ASP A 49 -6.72 22.61 6.84
CA ASP A 49 -6.94 22.30 8.26
C ASP A 49 -5.80 21.40 8.80
N LEU A 50 -4.67 22.03 9.12
CA LEU A 50 -3.49 21.32 9.65
C LEU A 50 -3.77 20.60 10.97
N PRO A 51 -4.44 21.18 11.98
CA PRO A 51 -4.76 20.47 13.22
C PRO A 51 -5.57 19.19 12.99
N ARG A 52 -6.52 19.21 12.04
CA ARG A 52 -7.29 18.00 11.69
C ARG A 52 -6.44 16.96 10.97
N ALA A 53 -5.52 17.37 10.09
CA ALA A 53 -4.54 16.48 9.46
C ALA A 53 -3.64 15.76 10.48
N GLN A 54 -3.14 16.50 11.48
CA GLN A 54 -2.35 15.91 12.57
C GLN A 54 -3.18 14.92 13.41
N SER A 55 -4.45 15.24 13.66
CA SER A 55 -5.36 14.36 14.39
C SER A 55 -5.67 13.07 13.63
N GLU A 56 -5.77 13.12 12.30
CA GLU A 56 -5.92 11.94 11.43
C GLU A 56 -4.72 10.97 11.57
N ILE A 57 -3.51 11.53 11.60
CA ILE A 57 -2.28 10.76 11.75
C ILE A 57 -2.20 10.15 13.17
N ARG A 58 -2.49 10.95 14.21
CA ARG A 58 -2.54 10.44 15.60
C ARG A 58 -3.53 9.30 15.76
N SER A 59 -4.72 9.42 15.18
CA SER A 59 -5.75 8.38 15.30
C SER A 59 -5.34 7.08 14.60
N LEU A 60 -4.65 7.16 13.46
CA LEU A 60 -4.06 5.99 12.81
C LEU A 60 -2.97 5.35 13.67
N LEU A 61 -2.03 6.15 14.21
CA LEU A 61 -0.91 5.66 15.02
C LEU A 61 -1.36 5.01 16.35
N ASN A 62 -2.55 5.34 16.86
CA ASN A 62 -3.14 4.64 18.01
C ASN A 62 -3.42 3.15 17.75
N GLY A 63 -3.50 2.73 16.48
CA GLY A 63 -3.61 1.34 16.09
C GLY A 63 -2.28 0.60 15.98
N GLN A 64 -1.13 1.25 16.22
CA GLN A 64 0.17 0.60 16.09
C GLN A 64 0.34 -0.53 17.12
N TRP A 65 0.81 -1.68 16.67
CA TRP A 65 1.12 -2.84 17.49
C TRP A 65 2.40 -2.62 18.29
N LEU A 66 2.56 -3.36 19.38
CA LEU A 66 3.72 -3.24 20.29
C LEU A 66 5.05 -3.55 19.60
N ASP A 67 5.05 -4.43 18.62
CA ASP A 67 6.22 -4.80 17.81
C ASP A 67 6.53 -3.79 16.69
N GLY A 68 5.68 -2.79 16.47
CA GLY A 68 5.86 -1.73 15.50
C GLY A 68 4.92 -1.82 14.28
N MET A 69 4.22 -2.94 14.03
CA MET A 69 3.31 -3.02 12.89
C MET A 69 2.24 -1.93 12.95
N LEU A 70 2.11 -1.14 11.88
CA LEU A 70 0.92 -0.31 11.66
C LEU A 70 -0.09 -1.09 10.81
N PRO A 71 -1.30 -1.36 11.31
CA PRO A 71 -2.28 -2.20 10.63
C PRO A 71 -2.87 -1.49 9.41
N SER A 72 -3.47 -2.25 8.50
CA SER A 72 -4.18 -1.73 7.32
C SER A 72 -5.44 -0.95 7.69
N VAL A 73 -6.16 -1.40 8.73
CA VAL A 73 -7.38 -0.75 9.23
C VAL A 73 -7.34 -0.62 10.75
N VAL A 74 -7.74 0.55 11.23
CA VAL A 74 -8.08 0.83 12.63
C VAL A 74 -9.61 0.95 12.74
N TYR A 75 -10.21 0.11 13.57
CA TYR A 75 -11.66 0.11 13.76
C TYR A 75 -12.05 1.06 14.88
N HIS A 76 -12.86 2.04 14.53
CA HIS A 76 -13.51 2.96 15.47
C HIS A 76 -14.92 2.48 15.80
N SER A 77 -15.46 2.92 16.95
CA SER A 77 -16.78 2.51 17.48
C SER A 77 -17.96 3.09 16.68
N ILE A 78 -18.07 2.69 15.42
CA ILE A 78 -19.15 3.05 14.51
C ILE A 78 -19.89 1.78 14.04
N PRO A 79 -21.23 1.79 14.00
CA PRO A 79 -21.98 0.70 13.39
C PRO A 79 -21.56 0.53 11.93
N SER A 80 -21.26 -0.71 11.55
CA SER A 80 -20.74 -1.03 10.22
C SER A 80 -21.14 -2.44 9.83
N ASP A 81 -21.44 -2.61 8.54
CA ASP A 81 -21.62 -3.90 7.88
C ASP A 81 -20.36 -4.32 7.09
N TYR A 82 -19.24 -3.62 7.32
CA TYR A 82 -17.95 -3.97 6.74
C TYR A 82 -17.48 -5.34 7.26
N PHE A 83 -17.02 -6.16 6.32
CA PHE A 83 -16.41 -7.45 6.60
C PHE A 83 -15.04 -7.52 5.90
N PRO A 84 -13.98 -8.06 6.54
CA PRO A 84 -13.98 -8.70 7.87
C PRO A 84 -14.17 -7.74 9.06
N THR A 85 -14.86 -8.21 10.11
CA THR A 85 -15.10 -7.45 11.35
C THR A 85 -13.90 -7.54 12.31
N PRO A 86 -13.77 -6.66 13.33
CA PRO A 86 -12.73 -6.79 14.34
C PRO A 86 -12.66 -8.18 14.99
N GLN A 87 -13.82 -8.76 15.31
CA GLN A 87 -13.93 -10.07 15.94
C GLN A 87 -13.51 -11.20 15.00
N PHE A 88 -13.62 -10.99 13.69
CA PHE A 88 -13.17 -11.98 12.71
C PHE A 88 -11.64 -12.10 12.69
N TRP A 89 -10.93 -10.98 12.88
CA TRP A 89 -9.47 -10.95 12.92
C TRP A 89 -8.90 -11.60 14.18
N GLN A 90 -9.59 -11.60 15.33
CA GLN A 90 -9.10 -12.23 16.56
C GLN A 90 -7.66 -11.83 16.93
N ILE A 91 -7.33 -10.54 16.75
CA ILE A 91 -5.97 -10.04 16.96
C ILE A 91 -5.49 -10.21 18.40
N GLU A 92 -6.41 -10.33 19.37
CA GLU A 92 -6.13 -10.61 20.77
C GLU A 92 -5.34 -11.90 21.01
N ASN A 93 -5.30 -12.80 20.01
CA ASN A 93 -4.45 -13.99 20.03
C ASN A 93 -2.95 -13.64 19.95
N SER A 94 -2.61 -12.47 19.39
CA SER A 94 -1.23 -11.97 19.26
C SER A 94 -0.73 -11.35 20.57
N PRO A 95 0.51 -11.61 20.98
CA PRO A 95 1.13 -10.92 22.11
C PRO A 95 1.41 -9.43 21.84
N SER A 96 1.49 -9.03 20.56
CA SER A 96 1.83 -7.67 20.13
C SER A 96 0.59 -6.79 19.87
N ALA A 97 -0.61 -7.36 19.87
CA ALA A 97 -1.80 -6.63 19.48
C ALA A 97 -2.11 -5.44 20.41
N PRO A 98 -2.54 -4.29 19.86
CA PRO A 98 -2.96 -3.15 20.63
C PRO A 98 -4.33 -3.42 21.28
N ARG A 99 -4.72 -2.58 22.23
CA ARG A 99 -6.07 -2.61 22.81
C ARG A 99 -7.15 -2.09 21.86
N VAL A 100 -6.76 -1.22 20.93
CA VAL A 100 -7.66 -0.69 19.90
C VAL A 100 -7.92 -1.83 18.90
N PRO A 101 -9.17 -2.08 18.48
CA PRO A 101 -9.41 -3.13 17.49
C PRO A 101 -8.84 -2.74 16.12
N THR A 102 -8.08 -3.63 15.50
CA THR A 102 -7.42 -3.42 14.20
C THR A 102 -7.52 -4.67 13.32
N THR A 103 -7.17 -4.54 12.05
CA THR A 103 -6.77 -5.71 11.25
C THR A 103 -5.44 -6.30 11.77
N GLY A 104 -5.14 -7.54 11.38
CA GLY A 104 -3.86 -8.22 11.69
C GLY A 104 -2.84 -8.22 10.53
N ILE A 105 -3.03 -7.33 9.56
CA ILE A 105 -2.16 -7.17 8.38
C ILE A 105 -1.79 -5.70 8.20
N THR A 106 -0.72 -5.39 7.47
CA THR A 106 -0.24 -4.02 7.21
C THR A 106 -0.69 -3.48 5.85
N GLN A 107 -0.21 -2.31 5.44
CA GLN A 107 -0.41 -1.68 4.14
C GLN A 107 0.84 -0.90 3.73
N PRO A 108 0.94 -0.39 2.48
CA PRO A 108 2.16 0.28 2.01
C PRO A 108 2.54 1.50 2.87
N PRO A 109 3.83 1.68 3.22
CA PRO A 109 4.28 2.60 4.27
C PRO A 109 4.36 4.08 3.87
N LEU A 110 3.25 4.66 3.40
CA LEU A 110 3.24 6.02 2.82
C LEU A 110 3.34 7.16 3.85
N LEU A 111 3.14 6.86 5.14
CA LEU A 111 2.93 7.89 6.17
C LEU A 111 4.17 8.78 6.40
N ALA A 112 5.39 8.22 6.38
CA ALA A 112 6.61 9.02 6.56
C ALA A 112 6.79 10.04 5.42
N THR A 113 6.56 9.62 4.17
CA THR A 113 6.53 10.51 3.00
C THR A 113 5.51 11.63 3.17
N VAL A 114 4.29 11.32 3.62
CA VAL A 114 3.25 12.33 3.86
C VAL A 114 3.67 13.33 4.95
N VAL A 115 4.18 12.86 6.09
CA VAL A 115 4.63 13.74 7.18
C VAL A 115 5.75 14.67 6.67
N ARG A 116 6.71 14.14 5.91
CA ARG A 116 7.78 14.92 5.29
C ARG A 116 7.26 15.95 4.28
N LEU A 117 6.29 15.59 3.43
CA LEU A 117 5.68 16.50 2.47
C LEU A 117 4.94 17.65 3.16
N ILE A 118 4.17 17.35 4.22
CA ILE A 118 3.50 18.38 5.03
C ILE A 118 4.55 19.29 5.67
N HIS A 119 5.56 18.74 6.33
CA HIS A 119 6.63 19.49 7.00
C HIS A 119 7.41 20.41 6.06
N THR A 120 7.64 19.96 4.83
CA THR A 120 8.35 20.75 3.81
C THR A 120 7.53 21.94 3.34
N ARG A 121 6.22 21.75 3.16
CA ARG A 121 5.32 22.82 2.73
C ARG A 121 4.98 23.79 3.87
N LEU A 122 4.84 23.26 5.08
CA LEU A 122 4.47 23.99 6.29
C LEU A 122 5.23 23.37 7.48
N PRO A 123 6.28 24.04 8.00
CA PRO A 123 7.07 23.51 9.10
C PRO A 123 6.22 23.15 10.32
N ILE A 124 6.38 21.90 10.78
CA ILE A 124 5.68 21.29 11.92
C ILE A 124 6.64 20.47 12.80
N PRO A 125 7.77 21.05 13.28
CA PRO A 125 8.84 20.29 13.93
C PRO A 125 8.38 19.59 15.20
N GLU A 126 7.49 20.19 16.00
CA GLU A 126 6.95 19.58 17.22
C GLU A 126 6.12 18.33 16.89
N PHE A 127 5.34 18.38 15.80
CA PHE A 127 4.56 17.22 15.37
C PHE A 127 5.45 16.13 14.77
N VAL A 128 6.49 16.50 14.03
CA VAL A 128 7.49 15.54 13.54
C VAL A 128 8.16 14.83 14.72
N GLN A 129 8.58 15.57 15.75
CA GLN A 129 9.14 15.02 16.98
C GLN A 129 8.16 14.06 17.69
N GLU A 130 6.88 14.40 17.71
CA GLU A 130 5.82 13.57 18.30
C GLU A 130 5.67 12.22 17.59
N VAL A 131 5.58 12.21 16.26
CA VAL A 131 5.23 10.99 15.49
C VAL A 131 6.43 10.17 15.05
N TYR A 132 7.62 10.77 14.97
CA TYR A 132 8.84 10.10 14.48
C TYR A 132 9.14 8.75 15.16
N PRO A 133 9.06 8.61 16.51
CA PRO A 133 9.32 7.32 17.14
C PRO A 133 8.38 6.20 16.67
N ALA A 134 7.12 6.53 16.39
CA ALA A 134 6.15 5.56 15.87
C ALA A 134 6.45 5.18 14.42
N LEU A 135 6.80 6.15 13.58
CA LEU A 135 7.24 5.91 12.19
C LEU A 135 8.47 4.99 12.17
N LEU A 136 9.50 5.31 12.95
CA LEU A 136 10.72 4.52 13.02
C LEU A 136 10.47 3.08 13.46
N ARG A 137 9.59 2.86 14.45
CA ARG A 137 9.22 1.49 14.86
C ARG A 137 8.54 0.70 13.74
N TRP A 138 7.68 1.35 12.96
CA TRP A 138 6.99 0.69 11.85
C TRP A 138 7.95 0.30 10.73
N HIS A 139 8.84 1.21 10.34
CA HIS A 139 9.84 0.93 9.33
C HIS A 139 10.83 -0.15 9.80
N ARG A 140 11.26 -0.10 11.07
CA ARG A 140 12.05 -1.19 11.67
C ARG A 140 11.33 -2.53 11.61
N TRP A 141 10.04 -2.57 11.94
CA TRP A 141 9.25 -3.78 11.83
C TRP A 141 9.19 -4.30 10.39
N LEU A 142 9.04 -3.43 9.38
CA LEU A 142 9.05 -3.84 7.96
C LEU A 142 10.41 -4.46 7.57
N HIS A 143 11.52 -3.86 8.00
CA HIS A 143 12.88 -4.34 7.71
C HIS A 143 13.33 -5.56 8.51
N THR A 144 12.57 -5.98 9.52
CA THR A 144 12.94 -7.10 10.39
C THR A 144 11.91 -8.23 10.34
N ALA A 145 10.64 -7.92 10.54
CA ALA A 145 9.56 -8.90 10.57
C ALA A 145 9.12 -9.37 9.18
N ARG A 146 9.40 -8.60 8.12
CA ARG A 146 8.99 -8.91 6.74
C ARG A 146 10.13 -9.25 5.78
N ASP A 147 11.38 -9.16 6.22
CA ASP A 147 12.55 -9.54 5.41
C ASP A 147 12.95 -10.99 5.70
N VAL A 148 12.57 -11.90 4.81
CA VAL A 148 12.73 -13.36 5.00
C VAL A 148 14.11 -13.88 4.60
N ASP A 149 14.80 -13.18 3.70
CA ASP A 149 16.08 -13.61 3.13
C ASP A 149 17.23 -12.63 3.41
N GLY A 150 16.98 -11.58 4.21
CA GLY A 150 17.99 -10.59 4.58
C GLY A 150 18.34 -9.62 3.45
N SER A 151 17.55 -9.60 2.37
CA SER A 151 17.79 -8.75 1.20
C SER A 151 17.43 -7.28 1.44
N GLY A 152 16.74 -6.97 2.55
CA GLY A 152 16.11 -5.67 2.77
C GLY A 152 14.82 -5.49 1.97
N LEU A 153 14.33 -6.53 1.29
CA LEU A 153 13.07 -6.49 0.53
C LEU A 153 11.95 -7.14 1.36
N ALA A 154 11.03 -6.31 1.82
CA ALA A 154 9.90 -6.71 2.64
C ALA A 154 8.92 -7.60 1.84
N CYS A 155 8.40 -8.61 2.53
CA CYS A 155 7.38 -9.49 2.02
C CYS A 155 5.98 -9.09 2.49
N ILE A 156 5.02 -9.18 1.58
CA ILE A 156 3.59 -9.22 1.87
C ILE A 156 3.11 -10.67 2.01
N LEU A 157 2.20 -10.88 2.94
CA LEU A 157 1.60 -12.16 3.31
C LEU A 157 0.15 -12.29 2.84
N HIS A 158 -0.46 -11.17 2.44
CA HIS A 158 -1.83 -11.11 1.95
C HIS A 158 -1.93 -10.08 0.82
N PRO A 159 -2.68 -10.31 -0.28
CA PRO A 159 -2.84 -9.33 -1.35
C PRO A 159 -3.31 -7.95 -0.90
N TRP A 160 -4.22 -7.88 0.07
CA TRP A 160 -4.67 -6.61 0.68
C TRP A 160 -3.54 -5.75 1.28
N GLU A 161 -2.39 -6.34 1.63
CA GLU A 161 -1.22 -5.57 2.09
C GLU A 161 -0.56 -4.78 0.97
N SER A 162 -0.77 -5.17 -0.30
CA SER A 162 -0.31 -4.39 -1.46
C SER A 162 -1.13 -3.12 -1.70
N GLY A 163 -2.36 -3.05 -1.17
CA GLY A 163 -3.36 -2.07 -1.57
C GLY A 163 -4.00 -2.31 -2.94
N THR A 164 -3.64 -3.42 -3.62
CA THR A 164 -4.12 -3.80 -4.96
C THR A 164 -4.81 -5.16 -4.96
N ASP A 165 -5.91 -5.26 -4.21
CA ASP A 165 -6.51 -6.51 -3.71
C ASP A 165 -6.70 -7.63 -4.74
N ASP A 166 -7.31 -7.33 -5.89
CA ASP A 166 -7.65 -8.30 -6.94
C ASP A 166 -6.78 -8.16 -8.19
N SER A 167 -5.64 -7.49 -8.05
CA SER A 167 -4.66 -7.33 -9.10
C SER A 167 -4.33 -8.69 -9.75
N PRO A 168 -4.20 -8.75 -11.09
CA PRO A 168 -3.91 -10.01 -11.77
C PRO A 168 -2.57 -10.64 -11.37
N ARG A 169 -1.68 -9.85 -10.75
CA ARG A 169 -0.44 -10.30 -10.10
C ARG A 169 -0.66 -11.50 -9.16
N TRP A 170 -1.81 -11.55 -8.49
CA TRP A 170 -2.07 -12.57 -7.45
C TRP A 170 -2.75 -13.84 -7.97
N LEU A 171 -3.23 -13.84 -9.23
CA LEU A 171 -4.11 -14.89 -9.76
C LEU A 171 -3.49 -16.29 -9.67
N ARG A 172 -2.29 -16.49 -10.26
CA ARG A 172 -1.63 -17.80 -10.27
C ARG A 172 -1.24 -18.27 -8.87
N LEU A 173 -0.85 -17.34 -7.99
CA LEU A 173 -0.53 -17.66 -6.60
C LEU A 173 -1.79 -18.17 -5.88
N PHE A 174 -2.91 -17.51 -6.11
CA PHE A 174 -4.19 -17.90 -5.53
C PHE A 174 -4.68 -19.25 -6.07
N GLU A 175 -4.50 -19.54 -7.36
CA GLU A 175 -4.85 -20.86 -7.92
C GLU A 175 -4.15 -22.01 -7.19
N ALA A 176 -2.90 -21.81 -6.75
CA ALA A 176 -2.13 -22.79 -5.98
C ALA A 176 -2.54 -22.89 -4.49
N ILE A 177 -3.32 -21.93 -3.97
CA ILE A 177 -3.84 -21.95 -2.61
C ILE A 177 -5.18 -22.69 -2.59
N HIS A 178 -5.19 -23.82 -1.91
CA HIS A 178 -6.37 -24.67 -1.73
C HIS A 178 -6.81 -24.67 -0.26
N PRO A 179 -7.84 -23.88 0.11
CA PRO A 179 -8.36 -23.89 1.47
C PRO A 179 -8.92 -25.27 1.83
N GLU A 180 -8.39 -25.91 2.88
CA GLU A 180 -8.89 -27.21 3.36
C GLU A 180 -10.19 -27.06 4.17
N ALA A 181 -10.27 -25.99 4.97
CA ALA A 181 -11.44 -25.63 5.75
C ALA A 181 -11.51 -24.09 5.87
N LEU A 182 -12.71 -23.53 5.74
CA LEU A 182 -12.96 -22.10 5.88
C LEU A 182 -13.88 -21.84 7.07
N PRO A 183 -13.62 -20.79 7.87
CA PRO A 183 -14.60 -20.30 8.83
C PRO A 183 -15.87 -19.84 8.10
N GLU A 184 -17.02 -19.86 8.79
CA GLU A 184 -18.25 -19.27 8.24
C GLU A 184 -18.09 -17.75 8.08
N PHE A 185 -18.52 -17.21 6.93
CA PHE A 185 -18.48 -15.78 6.67
C PHE A 185 -19.57 -15.33 5.68
N GLN A 186 -19.91 -14.05 5.75
CA GLN A 186 -20.75 -13.36 4.78
C GLN A 186 -20.03 -12.12 4.25
N ARG A 187 -19.97 -11.98 2.93
CA ARG A 187 -19.35 -10.83 2.26
C ARG A 187 -20.18 -9.57 2.47
N GLY A 188 -19.53 -8.47 2.86
CA GLY A 188 -20.14 -7.13 2.89
C GLY A 188 -19.86 -6.30 1.63
N ASP A 189 -18.85 -6.68 0.85
CA ASP A 189 -18.25 -5.79 -0.15
C ASP A 189 -19.04 -5.64 -1.45
N THR A 190 -19.99 -6.54 -1.73
CA THR A 190 -20.88 -6.49 -2.89
C THR A 190 -22.22 -5.80 -2.58
N LYS A 191 -22.37 -5.21 -1.40
CA LYS A 191 -23.63 -4.59 -0.98
C LYS A 191 -23.86 -3.23 -1.62
N TYR A 192 -22.80 -2.43 -1.75
CA TYR A 192 -22.87 -1.07 -2.30
C TYR A 192 -22.22 -0.92 -3.68
N VAL A 193 -21.52 -1.96 -4.15
CA VAL A 193 -20.82 -2.00 -5.45
C VAL A 193 -21.25 -3.26 -6.20
N ALA A 194 -21.41 -3.16 -7.52
CA ALA A 194 -21.82 -4.29 -8.35
C ALA A 194 -20.80 -5.46 -8.24
N ALA A 195 -21.30 -6.70 -8.14
CA ALA A 195 -20.44 -7.87 -7.97
C ALA A 195 -19.42 -8.05 -9.11
N ALA A 196 -19.73 -7.62 -10.33
CA ALA A 196 -18.84 -7.65 -11.48
C ALA A 196 -17.64 -6.68 -11.36
N GLU A 197 -17.71 -5.70 -10.45
CA GLU A 197 -16.65 -4.72 -10.19
C GLU A 197 -15.83 -5.08 -8.93
N ARG A 198 -15.99 -6.32 -8.40
CA ARG A 198 -15.38 -6.80 -7.15
C ARG A 198 -14.71 -8.17 -7.33
N PRO A 199 -13.87 -8.62 -6.39
CA PRO A 199 -13.33 -9.98 -6.40
C PRO A 199 -14.45 -11.03 -6.45
N ASN A 200 -14.21 -12.13 -7.15
CA ASN A 200 -15.15 -13.24 -7.22
C ASN A 200 -15.17 -14.02 -5.89
N ARG A 201 -16.13 -14.93 -5.72
CA ARG A 201 -16.29 -15.70 -4.47
C ARG A 201 -15.06 -16.54 -4.14
N ALA A 202 -14.47 -17.22 -5.12
CA ALA A 202 -13.33 -18.11 -4.92
C ALA A 202 -12.06 -17.34 -4.54
N GLU A 203 -11.88 -16.12 -5.04
CA GLU A 203 -10.83 -15.20 -4.61
C GLU A 203 -11.08 -14.75 -3.16
N TYR A 204 -12.33 -14.42 -2.81
CA TYR A 204 -12.69 -14.00 -1.46
C TYR A 204 -12.47 -15.11 -0.41
N GLU A 205 -12.82 -16.35 -0.75
CA GLU A 205 -12.57 -17.53 0.09
C GLU A 205 -11.07 -17.70 0.40
N ARG A 206 -10.18 -17.36 -0.54
CA ARG A 206 -8.72 -17.41 -0.32
C ARG A 206 -8.21 -16.27 0.55
N PHE A 207 -8.78 -15.06 0.42
CA PHE A 207 -8.48 -13.99 1.38
C PHE A 207 -8.82 -14.44 2.82
N ILE A 208 -10.01 -15.05 2.99
CA ILE A 208 -10.44 -15.55 4.28
C ILE A 208 -9.60 -16.70 4.81
N TYR A 209 -9.16 -17.60 3.93
CA TYR A 209 -8.22 -18.66 4.30
C TYR A 209 -6.90 -18.11 4.86
N LEU A 210 -6.32 -17.10 4.21
CA LEU A 210 -5.08 -16.48 4.68
C LEU A 210 -5.26 -15.86 6.07
N ILE A 211 -6.38 -15.16 6.32
CA ILE A 211 -6.68 -14.65 7.66
C ILE A 211 -6.77 -15.78 8.68
N ASP A 212 -7.41 -16.91 8.33
CA ASP A 212 -7.48 -18.07 9.21
C ASP A 212 -6.10 -18.64 9.56
N VAL A 213 -5.20 -18.74 8.58
CA VAL A 213 -3.79 -19.11 8.81
C VAL A 213 -3.15 -18.14 9.81
N PHE A 214 -3.35 -16.83 9.65
CA PHE A 214 -2.74 -15.84 10.55
C PHE A 214 -3.25 -15.95 11.99
N ARG A 215 -4.54 -16.21 12.17
CA ARG A 215 -5.15 -16.47 13.49
C ARG A 215 -4.55 -17.69 14.16
N LYS A 216 -4.42 -18.80 13.42
CA LYS A 216 -3.83 -20.06 13.91
C LYS A 216 -2.36 -19.89 14.31
N LEU A 217 -1.63 -19.05 13.58
CA LEU A 217 -0.23 -18.70 13.87
C LEU A 217 -0.09 -17.50 14.83
N ARG A 218 -1.20 -17.03 15.40
CA ARG A 218 -1.26 -15.96 16.40
C ARG A 218 -0.55 -14.68 15.99
N TYR A 219 -0.48 -14.41 14.68
CA TYR A 219 0.21 -13.27 14.09
C TYR A 219 1.70 -13.15 14.45
N VAL A 220 2.36 -14.24 14.85
CA VAL A 220 3.80 -14.22 15.16
C VAL A 220 4.59 -14.13 13.85
N PRO A 221 5.38 -13.06 13.61
CA PRO A 221 5.97 -12.82 12.29
C PRO A 221 6.80 -13.99 11.76
N GLU A 222 7.68 -14.57 12.57
CA GLU A 222 8.53 -15.71 12.17
C GLU A 222 7.70 -16.92 11.69
N GLU A 223 6.62 -17.23 12.40
CA GLU A 223 5.70 -18.32 12.04
C GLU A 223 4.93 -18.00 10.75
N LEU A 224 4.46 -16.76 10.59
CA LEU A 224 3.80 -16.30 9.35
C LEU A 224 4.75 -16.40 8.16
N MET A 225 6.00 -15.94 8.29
CA MET A 225 7.00 -15.97 7.23
C MET A 225 7.35 -17.39 6.82
N LYS A 226 7.30 -18.34 7.77
CA LYS A 226 7.60 -19.75 7.51
C LYS A 226 6.43 -20.51 6.91
N HIS A 227 5.20 -20.22 7.33
CA HIS A 227 4.04 -21.09 7.07
C HIS A 227 2.95 -20.48 6.19
N SER A 228 2.93 -19.16 5.94
CA SER A 228 1.93 -18.55 5.06
C SER A 228 2.06 -19.07 3.62
N PRO A 229 0.98 -19.57 2.99
CA PRO A 229 1.06 -20.06 1.61
C PRO A 229 1.19 -18.93 0.58
N PHE A 230 0.85 -17.69 0.96
CA PHE A 230 1.13 -16.48 0.20
C PHE A 230 2.33 -15.77 0.83
N LEU A 231 3.42 -15.64 0.05
CA LEU A 231 4.60 -14.90 0.45
C LEU A 231 5.26 -14.25 -0.77
N VAL A 232 5.14 -12.93 -0.87
CA VAL A 232 5.56 -12.19 -2.06
C VAL A 232 6.38 -10.98 -1.67
N GLN A 233 7.48 -10.74 -2.36
CA GLN A 233 8.13 -9.44 -2.35
C GLN A 233 7.49 -8.59 -3.46
N ASP A 234 6.70 -7.60 -3.05
CA ASP A 234 5.90 -6.75 -3.94
C ASP A 234 6.68 -5.50 -4.35
N ILE A 235 6.78 -5.22 -5.64
CA ILE A 235 7.53 -4.08 -6.19
C ILE A 235 6.91 -2.74 -5.80
N LEU A 236 5.58 -2.65 -5.75
CA LEU A 236 4.86 -1.44 -5.31
C LEU A 236 5.16 -1.18 -3.84
N PHE A 237 5.02 -2.21 -3.01
CA PHE A 237 5.21 -2.10 -1.57
C PHE A 237 6.64 -1.68 -1.23
N ASN A 238 7.64 -2.35 -1.83
CA ASN A 238 9.05 -2.09 -1.58
C ASN A 238 9.52 -0.75 -2.15
N ALA A 239 8.98 -0.30 -3.29
CA ALA A 239 9.27 1.04 -3.79
C ALA A 239 8.71 2.12 -2.84
N ILE A 240 7.49 1.96 -2.32
CA ILE A 240 6.93 2.89 -1.33
C ILE A 240 7.76 2.85 -0.05
N LEU A 241 8.18 1.68 0.44
CA LEU A 241 9.06 1.54 1.60
C LEU A 241 10.39 2.28 1.39
N CYS A 242 11.07 2.07 0.26
CA CYS A 242 12.32 2.76 -0.04
C CYS A 242 12.16 4.28 -0.04
N ARG A 243 11.11 4.79 -0.70
CA ARG A 243 10.84 6.23 -0.69
C ARG A 243 10.52 6.74 0.72
N ALA A 244 9.72 6.00 1.47
CA ALA A 244 9.36 6.37 2.83
C ALA A 244 10.55 6.33 3.79
N ASP A 245 11.53 5.44 3.58
CA ASP A 245 12.79 5.42 4.32
C ASP A 245 13.68 6.63 3.99
N GLU A 246 13.77 7.05 2.72
CA GLU A 246 14.44 8.31 2.34
C GLU A 246 13.81 9.49 3.10
N ASP A 247 12.48 9.57 3.08
CA ASP A 247 11.75 10.64 3.74
C ASP A 247 11.84 10.56 5.28
N LEU A 248 11.83 9.34 5.87
CA LEU A 248 12.03 9.12 7.30
C LEU A 248 13.44 9.55 7.74
N ARG A 249 14.45 9.28 6.91
CA ARG A 249 15.82 9.73 7.13
C ARG A 249 15.91 11.26 7.14
N GLU A 250 15.24 11.94 6.22
CA GLU A 250 15.18 13.40 6.22
C GLU A 250 14.55 13.96 7.51
N LEU A 251 13.47 13.33 8.00
CA LEU A 251 12.84 13.68 9.28
C LEU A 251 13.79 13.41 10.46
N ALA A 252 14.56 12.32 10.43
CA ALA A 252 15.56 12.02 11.45
C ALA A 252 16.63 13.12 11.53
N VAL A 253 17.16 13.53 10.37
CA VAL A 253 18.15 14.61 10.26
C VAL A 253 17.59 15.93 10.81
N SER A 254 16.34 16.29 10.47
CA SER A 254 15.74 17.54 10.95
C SER A 254 15.54 17.58 12.47
N LEU A 255 15.39 16.41 13.10
CA LEU A 255 15.30 16.25 14.55
C LEU A 255 16.66 16.06 15.26
N GLY A 256 17.77 15.95 14.51
CA GLY A 256 19.07 15.58 15.07
C GLY A 256 19.10 14.14 15.62
N GLN A 257 18.27 13.24 15.08
CA GLN A 257 18.23 11.83 15.44
C GLN A 257 19.26 11.02 14.63
N PRO A 258 19.74 9.87 15.14
CA PRO A 258 20.62 8.97 14.40
C PRO A 258 19.96 8.45 13.11
N THR A 259 20.76 8.24 12.05
CA THR A 259 20.28 7.77 10.73
C THR A 259 20.84 6.43 10.30
N GLU A 260 21.81 5.87 11.04
CA GLU A 260 22.64 4.74 10.62
C GLU A 260 21.80 3.50 10.31
N GLU A 261 20.74 3.27 11.09
CA GLU A 261 19.82 2.15 10.86
C GLU A 261 19.06 2.32 9.53
N ILE A 262 18.58 3.54 9.24
CA ILE A 262 17.84 3.87 8.02
C ILE A 262 18.77 3.83 6.80
N ASP A 263 20.01 4.32 6.96
CA ASP A 263 21.06 4.27 5.95
C ASP A 263 21.36 2.81 5.53
N LEU A 264 21.40 1.88 6.50
CA LEU A 264 21.60 0.46 6.22
C LEU A 264 20.42 -0.16 5.46
N TRP A 265 19.18 0.20 5.80
CA TRP A 265 17.98 -0.26 5.07
C TRP A 265 18.00 0.20 3.61
N LEU A 266 18.26 1.49 3.39
CA LEU A 266 18.34 2.08 2.05
C LEU A 266 19.45 1.43 1.21
N ALA A 267 20.64 1.22 1.79
CA ALA A 267 21.75 0.59 1.09
C ALA A 267 21.43 -0.85 0.65
N ARG A 268 20.74 -1.63 1.50
CA ARG A 268 20.32 -3.01 1.16
C ARG A 268 19.26 -3.03 0.06
N MET A 269 18.24 -2.18 0.16
CA MET A 269 17.22 -2.08 -0.87
C MET A 269 17.82 -1.67 -2.22
N GLN A 270 18.66 -0.63 -2.25
CA GLN A 270 19.31 -0.20 -3.49
C GLN A 270 20.16 -1.30 -4.14
N LEU A 271 20.86 -2.09 -3.33
CA LEU A 271 21.67 -3.21 -3.83
C LEU A 271 20.82 -4.34 -4.43
N ASN A 272 19.72 -4.71 -3.77
CA ASN A 272 18.99 -5.93 -4.10
C ASN A 272 17.75 -5.72 -4.97
N PHE A 273 17.18 -4.52 -5.03
CA PHE A 273 15.90 -4.27 -5.71
C PHE A 273 15.97 -4.60 -7.20
N ASN A 274 16.93 -4.02 -7.92
CA ASN A 274 17.09 -4.27 -9.36
C ASN A 274 17.44 -5.74 -9.63
N TYR A 275 18.31 -6.34 -8.81
CA TYR A 275 18.66 -7.75 -8.96
C TYR A 275 17.45 -8.68 -8.81
N ARG A 276 16.54 -8.38 -7.88
CA ARG A 276 15.37 -9.21 -7.59
C ARG A 276 14.26 -9.06 -8.61
N PHE A 277 14.00 -7.82 -9.05
CA PHE A 277 12.73 -7.50 -9.73
C PHE A 277 12.87 -7.12 -11.20
N TRP A 278 14.04 -6.66 -11.66
CA TRP A 278 14.19 -6.20 -13.03
C TRP A 278 14.41 -7.36 -14.01
N ASP A 279 13.58 -7.42 -15.04
CA ASP A 279 13.76 -8.30 -16.18
C ASP A 279 14.39 -7.52 -17.35
N GLU A 280 15.67 -7.77 -17.62
CA GLU A 280 16.40 -7.09 -18.69
C GLU A 280 15.87 -7.45 -20.09
N GLY A 281 15.33 -8.66 -20.26
CA GLY A 281 14.80 -9.12 -21.55
C GLY A 281 13.54 -8.37 -21.94
N VAL A 282 12.65 -8.11 -20.98
CA VAL A 282 11.37 -7.43 -21.21
C VAL A 282 11.44 -5.92 -20.99
N GLY A 283 12.29 -5.44 -20.07
CA GLY A 283 12.32 -4.02 -19.71
C GLY A 283 11.32 -3.62 -18.62
N LEU A 284 10.87 -4.59 -17.80
CA LEU A 284 9.86 -4.41 -16.76
C LEU A 284 10.35 -4.88 -15.38
N TYR A 285 9.66 -4.41 -14.34
CA TYR A 285 9.79 -4.95 -12.99
C TYR A 285 8.66 -5.92 -12.69
N TYR A 286 8.98 -7.06 -12.11
CA TYR A 286 8.03 -8.08 -11.68
C TYR A 286 8.15 -8.38 -10.20
N ASP A 287 7.02 -8.63 -9.53
CA ASP A 287 7.00 -9.11 -8.15
C ASP A 287 7.66 -10.49 -8.06
N PHE A 288 8.09 -10.88 -6.86
CA PHE A 288 8.77 -12.15 -6.66
C PHE A 288 8.01 -13.05 -5.69
N ASN A 289 7.61 -14.24 -6.15
CA ASN A 289 7.01 -15.25 -5.29
C ASN A 289 8.11 -16.01 -4.55
N VAL A 290 8.25 -15.72 -3.26
CA VAL A 290 9.30 -16.32 -2.42
C VAL A 290 9.07 -17.83 -2.22
N ARG A 291 7.82 -18.30 -2.25
CA ARG A 291 7.52 -19.74 -2.08
C ARG A 291 8.00 -20.59 -3.24
N SER A 292 7.82 -20.12 -4.47
CA SER A 292 8.27 -20.83 -5.67
C SER A 292 9.68 -20.45 -6.09
N GLY A 293 10.19 -19.28 -5.65
CA GLY A 293 11.46 -18.73 -6.11
C GLY A 293 11.39 -18.15 -7.52
N GLU A 294 10.19 -17.76 -7.98
CA GLU A 294 9.95 -17.35 -9.37
C GLU A 294 9.35 -15.94 -9.46
N PRO A 295 9.66 -15.18 -10.52
CA PRO A 295 9.02 -13.91 -10.79
C PRO A 295 7.54 -14.07 -11.15
N ILE A 296 6.73 -13.08 -10.76
CA ILE A 296 5.31 -12.95 -11.07
C ILE A 296 5.19 -12.03 -12.28
N GLN A 297 5.31 -12.62 -13.47
CA GLN A 297 5.36 -11.90 -14.74
C GLN A 297 3.96 -11.43 -15.19
N VAL A 298 3.49 -10.33 -14.60
CA VAL A 298 2.22 -9.66 -14.95
C VAL A 298 2.44 -8.15 -15.05
N ASN A 299 2.20 -7.58 -16.23
CA ASN A 299 2.38 -6.15 -16.50
C ASN A 299 1.22 -5.33 -15.91
N THR A 300 1.49 -4.66 -14.80
CA THR A 300 0.55 -3.76 -14.13
C THR A 300 1.21 -2.42 -13.87
N ALA A 301 0.41 -1.40 -13.56
CA ALA A 301 0.94 -0.07 -13.21
C ALA A 301 1.91 -0.10 -12.01
N ALA A 302 1.96 -1.22 -11.27
CA ALA A 302 2.96 -1.45 -10.24
C ALA A 302 4.41 -1.37 -10.76
N THR A 303 4.65 -1.76 -12.02
CA THR A 303 5.98 -1.74 -12.66
C THR A 303 6.61 -0.35 -12.74
N PHE A 304 5.81 0.71 -12.61
CA PHE A 304 6.29 2.09 -12.64
C PHE A 304 6.61 2.64 -11.25
N LEU A 305 6.18 1.99 -10.15
CA LEU A 305 6.48 2.49 -8.80
C LEU A 305 7.96 2.58 -8.44
N PRO A 306 8.88 1.74 -8.97
CA PRO A 306 10.31 1.94 -8.73
C PRO A 306 10.79 3.36 -9.11
N LEU A 307 10.15 4.03 -10.09
CA LEU A 307 10.46 5.43 -10.43
C LEU A 307 10.18 6.39 -9.27
N PHE A 308 9.13 6.16 -8.48
CA PHE A 308 8.75 6.98 -7.34
C PHE A 308 9.84 7.02 -6.25
N ALA A 309 10.60 5.93 -6.13
CA ALA A 309 11.72 5.78 -5.20
C ALA A 309 13.09 6.08 -5.82
N GLY A 310 13.17 6.30 -7.14
CA GLY A 310 14.46 6.52 -7.81
C GLY A 310 15.35 5.28 -7.90
N LEU A 311 14.76 4.07 -7.87
CA LEU A 311 15.49 2.80 -7.89
C LEU A 311 16.02 2.40 -9.28
N PRO A 312 15.30 2.66 -10.39
CA PRO A 312 15.82 2.42 -11.74
C PRO A 312 17.06 3.27 -12.07
N SER A 313 17.97 2.73 -12.85
CA SER A 313 18.94 3.53 -13.60
C SER A 313 18.24 4.42 -14.64
N LYS A 314 18.93 5.43 -15.18
CA LYS A 314 18.39 6.28 -16.26
C LYS A 314 17.94 5.46 -17.47
N THR A 315 18.71 4.45 -17.85
CA THR A 315 18.37 3.55 -18.96
C THR A 315 17.11 2.74 -18.66
N GLN A 316 17.00 2.13 -17.47
CA GLN A 316 15.80 1.38 -17.09
C GLN A 316 14.56 2.29 -17.02
N ALA A 317 14.70 3.51 -16.49
CA ALA A 317 13.61 4.48 -16.48
C ALA A 317 13.18 4.88 -17.90
N GLN A 318 14.14 5.09 -18.80
CA GLN A 318 13.86 5.35 -20.20
C GLN A 318 13.08 4.19 -20.85
N ARG A 319 13.50 2.93 -20.61
CA ARG A 319 12.81 1.74 -21.13
C ARG A 319 11.38 1.65 -20.59
N LEU A 320 11.17 1.82 -19.27
CA LEU A 320 9.84 1.88 -18.68
C LEU A 320 8.93 2.92 -19.36
N VAL A 321 9.46 4.10 -19.70
CA VAL A 321 8.67 5.15 -20.32
C VAL A 321 8.43 4.88 -21.81
N GLU A 322 9.49 4.64 -22.57
CA GLU A 322 9.47 4.60 -24.03
C GLU A 322 8.94 3.26 -24.58
N GLU A 323 9.25 2.14 -23.91
CA GLU A 323 8.83 0.80 -24.35
C GLU A 323 7.45 0.40 -23.80
N HIS A 324 7.03 0.97 -22.65
CA HIS A 324 5.82 0.51 -21.96
C HIS A 324 4.79 1.62 -21.69
N LEU A 325 5.15 2.66 -20.92
CA LEU A 325 4.18 3.72 -20.56
C LEU A 325 3.60 4.42 -21.78
N LEU A 326 4.43 4.63 -22.81
CA LEU A 326 4.05 5.25 -24.09
C LEU A 326 3.55 4.24 -25.14
N ASP A 327 3.53 2.94 -24.83
CA ASP A 327 2.99 1.92 -25.72
C ASP A 327 1.44 2.00 -25.70
N PRO A 328 0.79 2.25 -26.86
CA PRO A 328 -0.66 2.30 -26.95
C PRO A 328 -1.39 0.97 -26.72
N LEU A 329 -0.68 -0.15 -26.82
CA LEU A 329 -1.22 -1.47 -26.51
C LEU A 329 -1.19 -1.77 -25.00
N GLU A 330 -0.40 -1.02 -24.23
CA GLU A 330 -0.29 -1.23 -22.78
C GLU A 330 -1.02 -0.12 -22.00
N TYR A 331 -0.51 1.11 -22.07
CA TYR A 331 -0.92 2.20 -21.17
C TYR A 331 -1.24 3.50 -21.88
N ALA A 332 -0.60 3.80 -23.02
CA ALA A 332 -0.86 5.05 -23.72
C ALA A 332 -2.27 5.04 -24.36
N LEU A 333 -3.00 6.13 -24.22
CA LEU A 333 -4.32 6.26 -24.82
C LEU A 333 -4.22 6.82 -26.24
N HIS A 334 -5.06 6.29 -27.14
CA HIS A 334 -5.32 6.90 -28.44
C HIS A 334 -6.47 7.94 -28.36
N GLY A 335 -6.31 9.10 -29.01
CA GLY A 335 -7.39 10.07 -29.24
C GLY A 335 -7.47 11.23 -28.25
N LYS A 336 -8.70 11.64 -27.87
CA LYS A 336 -8.99 12.87 -27.08
C LYS A 336 -8.98 12.68 -25.56
N VAL A 337 -8.57 11.51 -25.06
CA VAL A 337 -8.53 11.22 -23.62
C VAL A 337 -7.10 11.46 -23.14
N HIS A 338 -6.96 12.40 -22.21
CA HIS A 338 -5.67 12.85 -21.72
C HIS A 338 -5.33 12.17 -20.37
N HIS A 339 -4.22 11.41 -20.36
CA HIS A 339 -3.39 11.05 -19.18
C HIS A 339 -3.96 10.15 -18.09
N TRP A 340 -4.38 8.91 -18.41
CA TRP A 340 -4.76 7.94 -17.38
C TRP A 340 -4.03 6.61 -17.54
N VAL A 341 -3.23 6.22 -16.54
CA VAL A 341 -2.59 4.89 -16.50
C VAL A 341 -3.60 3.90 -15.92
N THR A 342 -3.94 2.86 -16.68
CA THR A 342 -4.76 1.74 -16.21
C THR A 342 -4.00 0.91 -15.21
N THR A 343 -4.67 0.35 -14.20
CA THR A 343 -4.00 -0.46 -13.17
C THR A 343 -3.38 -1.74 -13.69
N THR A 344 -3.89 -2.28 -14.78
CA THR A 344 -3.34 -3.41 -15.54
C THR A 344 -3.13 -2.95 -16.98
N ALA A 345 -2.05 -3.38 -17.63
CA ALA A 345 -1.83 -3.08 -19.05
C ALA A 345 -2.98 -3.62 -19.91
N GLN A 346 -3.38 -2.90 -20.95
CA GLN A 346 -4.48 -3.32 -21.83
C GLN A 346 -4.14 -4.59 -22.64
N SER A 347 -2.84 -4.88 -22.81
CA SER A 347 -2.31 -6.07 -23.47
C SER A 347 -2.40 -7.33 -22.60
N GLU A 348 -2.60 -7.20 -21.28
CA GLU A 348 -2.70 -8.35 -20.39
C GLU A 348 -4.01 -9.13 -20.60
N PRO A 349 -3.98 -10.47 -20.70
CA PRO A 349 -5.19 -11.28 -20.86
C PRO A 349 -6.22 -11.11 -19.74
N ALA A 350 -5.76 -10.71 -18.55
CA ALA A 350 -6.60 -10.48 -17.38
C ALA A 350 -7.16 -9.05 -17.29
N TRP A 351 -6.96 -8.21 -18.31
CA TRP A 351 -7.46 -6.85 -18.33
C TRP A 351 -8.99 -6.81 -18.37
N GLU A 352 -9.57 -6.11 -17.39
CA GLU A 352 -11.01 -5.93 -17.23
C GLU A 352 -11.29 -4.44 -16.93
N PRO A 353 -11.88 -3.66 -17.87
CA PRO A 353 -11.90 -2.19 -17.80
C PRO A 353 -12.66 -1.60 -16.62
N ARG A 354 -13.48 -2.41 -15.95
CA ARG A 354 -14.38 -2.00 -14.86
C ARG A 354 -14.10 -2.70 -13.55
N ARG A 355 -13.21 -3.71 -13.53
CA ARG A 355 -12.99 -4.55 -12.36
C ARG A 355 -11.80 -4.04 -11.56
N TYR A 356 -12.10 -3.23 -10.56
CA TYR A 356 -11.20 -2.84 -9.47
C TYR A 356 -9.72 -2.60 -9.84
N TRP A 357 -8.78 -3.51 -9.58
CA TRP A 357 -7.34 -3.37 -9.91
C TRP A 357 -6.90 -4.05 -11.21
N ARG A 358 -7.85 -4.41 -12.08
CA ARG A 358 -7.63 -5.16 -13.33
C ARG A 358 -7.69 -4.30 -14.60
N GLY A 359 -7.72 -2.99 -14.48
CA GLY A 359 -7.93 -2.14 -15.65
C GLY A 359 -8.39 -0.72 -15.33
N PRO A 360 -9.25 -0.47 -14.33
CA PRO A 360 -9.62 0.89 -13.96
C PRO A 360 -8.42 1.76 -13.62
N VAL A 361 -8.61 3.06 -13.79
CA VAL A 361 -7.61 4.10 -13.49
C VAL A 361 -7.77 4.52 -12.03
N TRP A 362 -6.66 4.58 -11.31
CA TRP A 362 -6.62 4.99 -9.92
C TRP A 362 -5.77 6.23 -9.76
N ILE A 363 -6.34 7.30 -9.17
CA ILE A 363 -5.67 8.60 -9.02
C ILE A 363 -4.38 8.47 -8.20
N ILE A 364 -4.36 7.59 -7.20
CA ILE A 364 -3.18 7.32 -6.40
C ILE A 364 -2.02 6.75 -7.24
N MET A 365 -2.31 5.86 -8.20
CA MET A 365 -1.29 5.33 -9.11
C MET A 365 -0.75 6.42 -10.03
N ASN A 366 -1.63 7.25 -10.59
CA ASN A 366 -1.19 8.39 -11.39
C ASN A 366 -0.33 9.36 -10.56
N TRP A 367 -0.67 9.62 -9.30
CA TRP A 367 0.12 10.47 -8.42
C TRP A 367 1.53 9.90 -8.23
N PHE A 368 1.67 8.62 -7.87
CA PHE A 368 2.98 7.99 -7.73
C PHE A 368 3.80 8.03 -9.03
N ILE A 369 3.17 7.72 -10.16
CA ILE A 369 3.84 7.69 -11.47
C ILE A 369 4.30 9.10 -11.85
N ILE A 370 3.47 10.12 -11.67
CA ILE A 370 3.83 11.52 -11.94
C ILE A 370 5.01 11.96 -11.07
N GLU A 371 5.00 11.64 -9.77
CA GLU A 371 6.12 11.96 -8.88
C GLU A 371 7.41 11.20 -9.29
N GLY A 372 7.28 9.95 -9.73
CA GLY A 372 8.39 9.17 -10.28
C GLY A 372 8.95 9.79 -11.56
N LEU A 373 8.10 10.10 -12.54
CA LEU A 373 8.50 10.74 -13.80
C LEU A 373 9.25 12.05 -13.57
N ARG A 374 8.76 12.90 -12.65
CA ARG A 374 9.45 14.14 -12.26
C ARG A 374 10.85 13.89 -11.71
N ARG A 375 11.05 12.83 -10.92
CA ARG A 375 12.36 12.44 -10.38
C ARG A 375 13.36 12.06 -11.49
N TYR A 376 12.87 11.62 -12.65
CA TYR A 376 13.67 11.30 -13.83
C TYR A 376 13.65 12.38 -14.92
N HIS A 377 13.08 13.55 -14.64
CA HIS A 377 12.98 14.71 -15.55
C HIS A 377 12.11 14.48 -16.81
N TYR A 378 11.05 13.69 -16.66
CA TYR A 378 9.97 13.57 -17.67
C TYR A 378 8.81 14.56 -17.41
#